data_AF-A0A7J6XKM1-F1
#
_entry.id   AF-A0A7J6XKM1-F1
#
_cell.length_a   1.000
_cell.length_b   1.000
_cell.length_c   1.000
_cell.angle_alpha   90.00
_cell.angle_beta   90.00
_cell.angle_gamma   90.00
#
_symmetry.space_group_name_H-M   'P 1'
#
loop_
_entity.id
_entity.type
_entity.pdbx_description
1 polymer ?
#
loop_
_entity_poly.entity_id
_entity_poly.type
_entity_poly.pdbx_seq_one_letter_code
_entity_poly.pdbx_strand_id
1 'polypeptide(L)'
;MKDFVTAGGSGIVMQNDTLVFSLSARNGKNQPFSMINYSTDKENNWVFPEGIFSVECLGPRITEWENGQILMIAECFEGQSVFESRDMGKTWKNAARTLSGMWVISHSGFRWDESLRVGALIAATIGGRKVMLYTWQGHPSEASDKALCLLVTDNSRTFHFGPLFAENAMGETLANALLYSDGALHLSREGIVGTRRGISLARLTEELKTINSVLSTWAQLDASFSESSRPTAGLVGFLSDASSGDVTWIDEYRCVNAIATKAAKAKNGFNFTGPESGTTWPVNGREDNNQYGFVNYDFTIVATVIVHEVPKKSTFLLGAGLGDGAGKKIIELSYSMNKGGRQCLTAQRQQRTPLGSRGESTRWR
;
A
#
# COMPACT_ATOMS: atom_id res chain seq x y z
N MET A 1 0.73 6.10 32.62
CA MET A 1 1.60 5.08 32.00
C MET A 1 2.15 4.22 33.12
N LYS A 2 2.13 2.90 33.00
CA LYS A 2 2.65 1.98 34.04
C LYS A 2 4.08 1.52 33.71
N ASP A 3 4.30 1.15 32.45
CA ASP A 3 5.55 0.68 31.90
C ASP A 3 5.59 0.99 30.39
N PHE A 4 6.79 1.16 29.85
CA PHE A 4 7.03 1.34 28.42
C PHE A 4 8.33 0.67 27.99
N VAL A 5 8.39 0.30 26.72
CA VAL A 5 9.57 -0.27 26.06
C VAL A 5 9.71 0.36 24.68
N THR A 6 10.94 0.39 24.16
CA THR A 6 11.16 0.71 22.75
C THR A 6 10.46 -0.35 21.89
N ALA A 7 9.80 0.07 20.81
CA ALA A 7 9.05 -0.82 19.95
C ALA A 7 9.92 -1.77 19.08
N GLY A 8 11.24 -1.67 19.18
CA GLY A 8 12.19 -2.31 18.26
C GLY A 8 12.29 -1.57 16.93
N GLY A 9 13.15 -2.05 16.03
CA GLY A 9 13.44 -1.38 14.76
C GLY A 9 14.32 -0.15 14.92
N SER A 10 14.25 0.77 13.96
CA SER A 10 15.04 2.01 13.95
C SER A 10 14.20 3.21 14.37
N GLY A 11 14.78 4.10 15.17
CA GLY A 11 14.27 5.46 15.33
C GLY A 11 14.62 6.33 14.10
N ILE A 12 14.24 7.60 14.16
CA ILE A 12 14.54 8.56 13.08
C ILE A 12 15.24 9.80 13.61
N VAL A 13 16.05 10.39 12.74
CA VAL A 13 16.52 11.76 12.85
C VAL A 13 15.72 12.57 11.84
N MET A 14 14.94 13.52 12.32
CA MET A 14 14.14 14.39 11.46
C MET A 14 15.01 15.44 10.77
N GLN A 15 14.48 16.07 9.72
CA GLN A 15 15.17 17.15 8.98
C GLN A 15 15.59 18.33 9.87
N ASN A 16 14.86 18.56 10.97
CA ASN A 16 15.17 19.60 11.96
C ASN A 16 16.10 19.11 13.08
N ASP A 17 16.85 18.04 12.86
CA ASP A 17 17.79 17.44 13.81
C ASP A 17 17.16 16.79 15.06
N THR A 18 15.83 16.67 15.11
CA THR A 18 15.13 16.04 16.24
C THR A 18 15.26 14.52 16.18
N LEU A 19 15.67 13.91 17.30
CA LEU A 19 15.67 12.46 17.48
C LEU A 19 14.28 12.00 17.90
N VAL A 20 13.74 10.98 17.24
CA VAL A 20 12.42 10.41 17.57
C VAL A 20 12.50 8.90 17.67
N PHE A 21 11.97 8.33 18.75
CA PHE A 21 11.78 6.88 18.88
C PHE A 21 10.31 6.54 19.06
N SER A 22 9.92 5.38 18.54
CA SER A 22 8.62 4.77 18.76
C SER A 22 8.65 3.84 19.97
N LEU A 23 7.60 3.94 20.79
CA LEU A 23 7.47 3.24 22.07
C LEU A 23 6.18 2.43 22.09
N SER A 24 6.24 1.30 22.79
CA SER A 24 5.07 0.52 23.20
C SER A 24 4.91 0.67 24.71
N ALA A 25 3.76 1.14 25.17
CA ALA A 25 3.48 1.44 26.57
C ALA A 25 2.19 0.76 27.05
N ARG A 26 2.02 0.64 28.37
CA ARG A 26 0.79 0.12 28.98
C ARG A 26 0.13 1.15 29.89
N ASN A 27 -1.20 1.20 29.84
CA ASN A 27 -1.98 2.08 30.71
C ASN A 27 -2.24 1.41 32.09
N GLY A 28 -2.92 2.11 33.00
CA GLY A 28 -3.24 1.58 34.33
C GLY A 28 -4.14 0.34 34.32
N LYS A 29 -4.82 0.07 33.20
CA LYS A 29 -5.64 -1.13 32.96
C LYS A 29 -4.87 -2.24 32.22
N ASN A 30 -3.54 -2.11 32.12
CA ASN A 30 -2.64 -3.04 31.42
C ASN A 30 -2.87 -3.16 29.90
N GLN A 31 -3.62 -2.23 29.30
CA GLN A 31 -3.88 -2.22 27.86
C GLN A 31 -2.68 -1.59 27.13
N PRO A 32 -2.17 -2.25 26.06
CA PRO A 32 -1.07 -1.71 25.29
C PRO A 32 -1.52 -0.53 24.41
N PHE A 33 -0.65 0.46 24.26
CA PHE A 33 -0.79 1.55 23.32
C PHE A 33 0.59 1.93 22.77
N SER A 34 0.62 2.46 21.55
CA SER A 34 1.84 2.98 20.94
C SER A 34 2.00 4.47 21.25
N MET A 35 3.23 4.98 21.22
CA MET A 35 3.50 6.42 21.28
C MET A 35 4.88 6.72 20.70
N ILE A 36 5.28 7.97 20.75
CA ILE A 36 6.66 8.37 20.47
C ILE A 36 7.25 9.09 21.68
N ASN A 37 8.57 9.19 21.71
CA ASN A 37 9.29 10.22 22.45
C ASN A 37 10.29 10.89 21.52
N TYR A 38 10.69 12.11 21.86
CA TYR A 38 11.66 12.84 21.05
C TYR A 38 12.57 13.73 21.89
N SER A 39 13.72 14.07 21.32
CA SER A 39 14.70 15.00 21.89
C SER A 39 15.20 15.93 20.80
N THR A 40 15.16 17.23 21.09
CA THR A 40 15.67 18.31 20.23
C THR A 40 17.08 18.75 20.61
N ASP A 41 17.52 18.42 21.83
CA ASP A 41 18.83 18.78 22.37
C ASP A 41 19.84 17.60 22.36
N LYS A 42 19.46 16.49 21.70
CA LYS A 42 20.24 15.27 21.39
C LYS A 42 20.84 14.51 22.57
N GLU A 43 20.88 15.09 23.77
CA GLU A 43 21.70 14.56 24.87
C GLU A 43 21.00 14.52 26.24
N ASN A 44 20.02 15.38 26.54
CA ASN A 44 19.56 15.54 27.94
C ASN A 44 18.04 15.56 28.17
N ASN A 45 17.22 16.09 27.24
CA ASN A 45 15.78 16.22 27.49
C ASN A 45 14.95 15.40 26.51
N TRP A 46 14.20 14.44 27.05
CA TRP A 46 13.24 13.64 26.31
C TRP A 46 11.82 14.09 26.62
N VAL A 47 11.06 14.41 25.58
CA VAL A 47 9.65 14.78 25.67
C VAL A 47 8.79 13.59 25.31
N PHE A 48 7.79 13.32 26.16
CA PHE A 48 6.74 12.34 25.93
C PHE A 48 5.44 13.09 25.63
N PRO A 49 5.02 13.22 24.36
CA PRO A 49 3.76 13.85 24.02
C PRO A 49 2.59 13.06 24.62
N GLU A 50 1.55 13.79 25.06
CA GLU A 50 0.34 13.20 25.67
C GLU A 50 -0.56 12.46 24.67
N GLY A 51 -0.26 12.53 23.37
CA GLY A 51 -1.02 11.86 22.33
C GLY A 51 -0.92 10.34 22.48
N ILE A 52 -1.98 9.76 23.06
CA ILE A 52 -2.13 8.30 23.16
C ILE A 52 -2.64 7.79 21.82
N PHE A 53 -1.91 6.83 21.27
CA PHE A 53 -2.32 6.09 20.09
C PHE A 53 -3.53 5.18 20.39
N SER A 54 -4.25 4.79 19.34
CA SER A 54 -5.34 3.81 19.43
C SER A 54 -4.99 2.67 20.39
N VAL A 55 -5.87 2.41 21.35
CA VAL A 55 -5.68 1.34 22.34
C VAL A 55 -5.65 0.01 21.58
N GLU A 56 -4.81 -0.92 22.03
CA GLU A 56 -4.66 -2.27 21.47
C GLU A 56 -3.89 -2.34 20.14
N CYS A 57 -2.89 -1.46 19.98
CA CYS A 57 -1.96 -1.55 18.86
C CYS A 57 -0.50 -1.57 19.30
N LEU A 58 0.28 -2.39 18.62
CA LEU A 58 1.64 -2.79 18.98
C LEU A 58 2.60 -2.72 17.80
N GLY A 59 3.90 -2.76 18.12
CA GLY A 59 4.99 -2.78 17.15
C GLY A 59 5.04 -1.55 16.24
N PRO A 60 4.92 -0.31 16.76
CA PRO A 60 4.96 0.87 15.91
C PRO A 60 6.30 0.98 15.17
N ARG A 61 6.23 1.39 13.91
CA ARG A 61 7.34 1.76 13.04
C ARG A 61 7.10 3.16 12.53
N ILE A 62 8.09 4.03 12.68
CA ILE A 62 7.95 5.45 12.35
C ILE A 62 8.88 5.86 11.22
N THR A 63 8.46 6.87 10.46
CA THR A 63 9.31 7.56 9.50
C THR A 63 8.88 9.01 9.34
N GLU A 64 9.82 9.88 8.94
CA GLU A 64 9.51 11.26 8.56
C GLU A 64 9.19 11.35 7.08
N TRP A 65 8.01 11.85 6.77
CA TRP A 65 7.55 12.13 5.43
C TRP A 65 7.34 13.64 5.22
N GLU A 66 7.60 14.12 4.00
CA GLU A 66 7.43 15.55 3.64
C GLU A 66 7.95 16.53 4.72
N ASN A 67 7.25 17.64 4.94
CA ASN A 67 7.61 18.74 5.83
C ASN A 67 7.33 18.39 7.31
N GLY A 68 8.11 17.47 7.88
CA GLY A 68 8.04 17.12 9.31
C GLY A 68 6.82 16.29 9.72
N GLN A 69 6.16 15.62 8.77
CA GLN A 69 5.07 14.70 9.07
C GLN A 69 5.65 13.38 9.58
N ILE A 70 5.25 12.95 10.77
CA ILE A 70 5.60 11.64 11.29
C ILE A 70 4.51 10.67 10.84
N LEU A 71 4.90 9.65 10.09
CA LEU A 71 4.05 8.50 9.77
C LEU A 71 4.38 7.37 10.73
N MET A 72 3.35 6.75 11.28
CA MET A 72 3.46 5.57 12.13
C MET A 72 2.61 4.44 11.55
N ILE A 73 3.24 3.29 11.33
CA ILE A 73 2.55 2.03 11.03
C ILE A 73 2.55 1.21 12.30
N ALA A 74 1.38 0.71 12.73
CA ALA A 74 1.27 -0.21 13.86
C ALA A 74 0.30 -1.34 13.55
N GLU A 75 0.46 -2.45 14.25
CA GLU A 75 -0.45 -3.58 14.20
C GLU A 75 -1.51 -3.43 15.28
N CYS A 76 -2.77 -3.33 14.89
CA CYS A 76 -3.92 -3.20 15.77
C CYS A 76 -4.77 -4.49 15.76
N PHE A 77 -5.71 -4.60 16.70
CA PHE A 77 -6.65 -5.73 16.77
C PHE A 77 -7.42 -5.99 15.46
N GLU A 78 -7.77 -4.95 14.72
CA GLU A 78 -8.49 -5.05 13.43
C GLU A 78 -7.55 -5.19 12.21
N GLY A 79 -6.23 -5.26 12.42
CA GLY A 79 -5.21 -5.34 11.37
C GLY A 79 -4.21 -4.19 11.43
N GLN A 80 -3.40 -4.02 10.38
CA GLN A 80 -2.45 -2.92 10.31
C GLN A 80 -3.14 -1.57 10.11
N SER A 81 -2.61 -0.53 10.74
CA SER A 81 -3.13 0.83 10.64
C SER A 81 -2.00 1.86 10.52
N VAL A 82 -2.23 2.90 9.70
CA VAL A 82 -1.34 4.05 9.55
C VAL A 82 -1.93 5.25 10.25
N PHE A 83 -1.06 5.99 10.91
CA PHE A 83 -1.39 7.26 11.51
C PHE A 83 -0.36 8.30 11.12
N GLU A 84 -0.81 9.54 11.06
CA GLU A 84 0.03 10.70 10.83
C GLU A 84 -0.04 11.67 12.00
N SER A 85 1.08 12.31 12.28
CA SER A 85 1.17 13.46 13.18
C SER A 85 1.99 14.56 12.53
N ARG A 86 1.52 15.80 12.67
CA ARG A 86 2.22 17.03 12.21
C ARG A 86 2.61 17.94 13.38
N ASP A 87 2.43 17.46 14.61
CA ASP A 87 2.62 18.20 15.85
C ASP A 87 3.46 17.41 16.88
N MET A 88 4.40 16.61 16.37
CA MET A 88 5.33 15.80 17.17
C MET A 88 4.62 14.85 18.14
N GLY A 89 3.58 14.17 17.64
CA GLY A 89 2.85 13.13 18.35
C GLY A 89 1.85 13.63 19.38
N LYS A 90 1.53 14.94 19.43
CA LYS A 90 0.46 15.46 20.31
C LYS A 90 -0.91 15.03 19.81
N THR A 91 -1.12 15.05 18.50
CA THR A 91 -2.33 14.52 17.86
C THR A 91 -1.96 13.54 16.76
N TRP A 92 -2.78 12.50 16.64
CA TRP A 92 -2.67 11.46 15.62
C TRP A 92 -3.96 11.39 14.83
N LYS A 93 -3.84 11.37 13.51
CA LYS A 93 -4.98 11.16 12.60
C LYS A 93 -4.79 9.85 11.87
N ASN A 94 -5.89 9.12 11.66
CA ASN A 94 -5.86 7.96 10.80
C ASN A 94 -5.47 8.41 9.38
N ALA A 95 -4.43 7.78 8.85
CA ALA A 95 -3.83 8.11 7.57
C ALA A 95 -4.01 6.94 6.60
N ALA A 96 -5.16 6.24 6.61
CA ALA A 96 -5.41 5.10 5.73
C ALA A 96 -5.42 5.45 4.22
N ARG A 97 -5.39 6.74 3.88
CA ARG A 97 -5.16 7.25 2.51
C ARG A 97 -3.67 7.39 2.16
N THR A 98 -2.84 7.56 3.17
CA THR A 98 -1.40 7.78 3.12
C THR A 98 -0.72 6.42 3.19
N LEU A 99 0.33 6.20 2.40
CA LEU A 99 0.86 4.87 2.08
C LEU A 99 -0.18 4.02 1.32
N SER A 100 -0.10 4.04 -0.01
CA SER A 100 -0.81 3.09 -0.87
C SER A 100 -0.22 1.68 -0.68
N GLY A 101 -0.33 1.08 0.50
CA GLY A 101 0.29 -0.19 0.87
C GLY A 101 -0.73 -1.28 1.15
N MET A 102 -0.32 -2.54 1.07
CA MET A 102 -1.17 -3.69 1.40
C MET A 102 -1.61 -3.67 2.87
N TRP A 103 -2.81 -3.13 3.14
CA TRP A 103 -3.43 -3.20 4.47
C TRP A 103 -4.12 -4.55 4.65
N VAL A 104 -3.39 -5.57 5.08
CA VAL A 104 -4.01 -6.86 5.35
C VAL A 104 -4.88 -6.73 6.60
N ILE A 105 -6.18 -6.91 6.41
CA ILE A 105 -7.14 -7.13 7.50
C ILE A 105 -6.97 -8.60 7.89
N SER A 106 -6.69 -8.88 9.17
CA SER A 106 -6.55 -10.24 9.68
C SER A 106 -7.77 -11.10 9.31
N HIS A 107 -7.54 -12.33 8.88
CA HIS A 107 -8.61 -13.30 8.67
C HIS A 107 -9.48 -13.41 9.92
N SER A 108 -10.80 -13.48 9.71
CA SER A 108 -11.79 -13.63 10.77
C SER A 108 -11.42 -14.76 11.73
N GLY A 109 -11.21 -14.41 13.01
CA GLY A 109 -11.26 -15.35 14.14
C GLY A 109 -9.93 -15.71 14.79
N PHE A 110 -8.78 -15.45 14.17
CA PHE A 110 -7.47 -15.73 14.78
C PHE A 110 -6.75 -14.44 15.17
N ARG A 111 -6.58 -14.30 16.50
CA ARG A 111 -5.89 -13.20 17.18
C ARG A 111 -4.41 -13.15 16.80
N TRP A 112 -3.87 -11.94 16.64
CA TRP A 112 -2.43 -11.65 16.58
C TRP A 112 -1.66 -12.65 15.70
N ASP A 113 -2.01 -12.72 14.42
CA ASP A 113 -1.19 -13.48 13.49
C ASP A 113 0.15 -12.74 13.33
N GLU A 114 1.14 -13.14 14.14
CA GLU A 114 2.50 -12.58 14.14
C GLU A 114 3.16 -12.63 12.76
N SER A 115 2.59 -13.37 11.81
CA SER A 115 3.09 -13.53 10.44
C SER A 115 2.82 -12.35 9.49
N LEU A 116 2.02 -11.35 9.88
CA LEU A 116 1.62 -10.22 9.02
C LEU A 116 2.15 -8.87 9.52
N ARG A 117 3.40 -8.82 9.99
CA ARG A 117 4.02 -7.60 10.57
C ARG A 117 4.82 -6.81 9.54
N VAL A 118 4.75 -5.47 9.61
CA VAL A 118 5.77 -4.61 9.00
C VAL A 118 7.03 -4.70 9.86
N GLY A 119 8.13 -5.18 9.26
CA GLY A 119 9.38 -5.41 9.98
C GLY A 119 10.19 -4.14 10.15
N ALA A 120 10.56 -3.54 9.01
CA ALA A 120 11.38 -2.35 8.89
C ALA A 120 10.63 -1.31 8.06
N LEU A 121 10.82 -0.03 8.41
CA LEU A 121 10.33 1.13 7.66
C LEU A 121 11.44 2.18 7.67
N ILE A 122 11.87 2.62 6.49
CA ILE A 122 12.83 3.71 6.33
C ILE A 122 12.35 4.69 5.26
N ALA A 123 12.69 5.96 5.39
CA ALA A 123 12.65 6.92 4.29
C ALA A 123 14.06 7.11 3.73
N ALA A 124 14.20 7.15 2.41
CA ALA A 124 15.46 7.33 1.72
C ALA A 124 15.27 8.18 0.45
N THR A 125 16.36 8.83 0.02
CA THR A 125 16.40 9.48 -1.30
C THR A 125 17.18 8.59 -2.25
N ILE A 126 16.49 7.96 -3.20
CA ILE A 126 17.06 7.02 -4.17
C ILE A 126 16.83 7.59 -5.57
N GLY A 127 17.89 7.70 -6.38
CA GLY A 127 17.78 8.28 -7.73
C GLY A 127 17.25 9.72 -7.75
N GLY A 128 17.48 10.49 -6.68
CA GLY A 128 16.97 11.86 -6.53
C GLY A 128 15.51 11.96 -6.07
N ARG A 129 14.83 10.84 -5.81
CA ARG A 129 13.43 10.80 -5.35
C ARG A 129 13.34 10.32 -3.90
N LYS A 130 12.62 11.05 -3.06
CA LYS A 130 12.29 10.63 -1.69
C LYS A 130 11.24 9.51 -1.75
N VAL A 131 11.52 8.38 -1.13
CA VAL A 131 10.66 7.18 -1.07
C VAL A 131 10.69 6.57 0.33
N MET A 132 9.66 5.81 0.66
CA MET A 132 9.63 4.91 1.80
C MET A 132 9.88 3.49 1.34
N LEU A 133 10.74 2.78 2.05
CA LEU A 133 10.96 1.34 1.89
C LEU A 133 10.48 0.66 3.17
N TYR A 134 9.68 -0.39 3.00
CA TYR A 134 9.31 -1.22 4.13
C TYR A 134 9.31 -2.69 3.78
N THR A 135 9.66 -3.49 4.77
CA THR A 135 9.58 -4.95 4.68
C THR A 135 8.25 -5.41 5.25
N TRP A 136 7.68 -6.40 4.60
CA TRP A 136 6.43 -7.00 5.02
C TRP A 136 6.56 -8.51 4.95
N GLN A 137 6.14 -9.20 5.99
CA GLN A 137 6.01 -10.64 5.99
C GLN A 137 4.56 -11.02 5.69
N GLY A 138 4.36 -11.98 4.80
CA GLY A 138 3.04 -12.58 4.61
C GLY A 138 3.06 -13.70 3.60
N HIS A 139 1.87 -14.14 3.19
CA HIS A 139 1.68 -15.28 2.30
C HIS A 139 1.42 -14.76 0.89
N PRO A 140 2.38 -14.85 -0.06
CA PRO A 140 2.17 -14.37 -1.42
C PRO A 140 1.30 -15.30 -2.29
N SER A 141 0.86 -16.47 -1.78
CA SER A 141 -0.04 -17.42 -2.46
C SER A 141 -0.50 -18.54 -1.49
N GLU A 142 -1.62 -19.21 -1.80
CA GLU A 142 -2.10 -20.46 -1.16
C GLU A 142 -1.06 -21.59 -1.09
N ALA A 143 0.01 -21.54 -1.89
CA ALA A 143 1.01 -22.60 -2.03
C ALA A 143 2.38 -22.33 -1.37
N SER A 144 2.61 -21.17 -0.73
CA SER A 144 3.93 -20.83 -0.16
C SER A 144 3.88 -20.42 1.31
N ASP A 145 4.82 -20.99 2.07
CA ASP A 145 5.25 -20.54 3.39
C ASP A 145 5.54 -19.02 3.40
N LYS A 146 5.32 -18.38 4.56
CA LYS A 146 5.60 -16.97 4.86
C LYS A 146 6.84 -16.44 4.10
N ALA A 147 6.72 -15.33 3.39
CA ALA A 147 7.84 -14.71 2.68
C ALA A 147 8.04 -13.26 3.14
N LEU A 148 9.31 -12.84 3.20
CA LEU A 148 9.68 -11.46 3.49
C LEU A 148 9.77 -10.67 2.18
N CYS A 149 8.81 -9.80 1.93
CA CYS A 149 8.76 -8.94 0.75
C CYS A 149 9.28 -7.53 1.02
N LEU A 150 9.74 -6.88 -0.05
CA LEU A 150 10.12 -5.47 -0.05
C LEU A 150 9.13 -4.64 -0.87
N LEU A 151 8.63 -3.56 -0.25
CA LEU A 151 7.77 -2.58 -0.91
C LEU A 151 8.46 -1.22 -0.93
N VAL A 152 8.28 -0.51 -2.05
CA VAL A 152 8.80 0.86 -2.25
C VAL A 152 7.63 1.75 -2.62
N THR A 153 7.44 2.85 -1.89
CA THR A 153 6.35 3.77 -2.13
C THR A 153 6.79 5.22 -2.03
N ASP A 154 6.18 6.08 -2.83
CA ASP A 154 6.36 7.53 -2.75
C ASP A 154 5.11 8.24 -2.21
N ASN A 155 4.32 7.52 -1.40
CA ASN A 155 3.03 7.97 -0.86
C ASN A 155 1.90 8.07 -1.89
N SER A 156 2.14 7.79 -3.17
CA SER A 156 1.08 7.62 -4.18
C SER A 156 1.16 6.23 -4.82
N ARG A 157 2.31 5.91 -5.41
CA ARG A 157 2.59 4.64 -6.07
C ARG A 157 3.25 3.69 -5.10
N THR A 158 3.03 2.40 -5.30
CA THR A 158 3.71 1.36 -4.53
C THR A 158 4.15 0.24 -5.44
N PHE A 159 5.46 0.10 -5.53
CA PHE A 159 6.10 -0.99 -6.24
C PHE A 159 6.35 -2.15 -5.27
N HIS A 160 5.76 -3.29 -5.57
CA HIS A 160 6.05 -4.55 -4.89
C HIS A 160 7.19 -5.25 -5.64
N PHE A 161 8.36 -5.34 -5.01
CA PHE A 161 9.51 -6.01 -5.63
C PHE A 161 9.31 -7.53 -5.68
N GLY A 162 8.73 -8.12 -4.64
CA GLY A 162 8.63 -9.57 -4.47
C GLY A 162 9.29 -10.08 -3.19
N PRO A 163 9.29 -11.41 -2.99
CA PRO A 163 9.97 -12.03 -1.85
C PRO A 163 11.48 -11.83 -1.98
N LEU A 164 12.08 -11.18 -0.97
CA LEU A 164 13.53 -11.12 -0.80
C LEU A 164 14.07 -12.47 -0.32
N PHE A 165 13.30 -13.13 0.54
CA PHE A 165 13.63 -14.42 1.13
C PHE A 165 12.35 -15.23 1.30
N ALA A 166 12.36 -16.47 0.82
CA ALA A 166 11.37 -17.46 1.20
C ALA A 166 11.75 -18.03 2.58
N GLU A 167 10.80 -18.07 3.51
CA GLU A 167 10.98 -18.89 4.71
C GLU A 167 10.78 -20.36 4.33
N ASN A 168 11.52 -21.23 4.98
CA ASN A 168 11.29 -22.67 4.87
C ASN A 168 10.54 -23.13 6.12
N ALA A 169 9.84 -24.26 6.04
CA ALA A 169 9.08 -24.83 7.16
C ALA A 169 9.85 -25.04 8.49
N MET A 170 11.19 -24.88 8.50
CA MET A 170 12.05 -25.08 9.67
C MET A 170 12.67 -23.77 10.20
N GLY A 171 12.39 -22.64 9.54
CA GLY A 171 13.05 -21.37 9.79
C GLY A 171 12.08 -20.19 9.81
N GLU A 172 12.17 -19.36 10.85
CA GLU A 172 11.29 -18.20 11.03
C GLU A 172 12.12 -16.92 11.16
N THR A 173 11.68 -15.85 10.48
CA THR A 173 12.21 -14.50 10.68
C THR A 173 11.58 -13.88 11.92
N LEU A 174 12.42 -13.47 12.88
CA LEU A 174 11.98 -12.84 14.12
C LEU A 174 11.96 -11.31 14.01
N ALA A 175 13.00 -10.75 13.38
CA ALA A 175 13.15 -9.32 13.21
C ALA A 175 13.97 -9.01 11.97
N ASN A 176 13.76 -7.84 11.40
CA ASN A 176 14.58 -7.35 10.30
C ASN A 176 14.73 -5.81 10.37
N ALA A 177 15.79 -5.33 9.73
CA ALA A 177 16.13 -3.91 9.65
C ALA A 177 16.68 -3.60 8.25
N LEU A 178 16.21 -2.50 7.67
CA LEU A 178 16.72 -1.95 6.42
C LEU A 178 17.67 -0.81 6.71
N LEU A 179 18.74 -0.72 5.91
CA LEU A 179 19.66 0.40 5.92
C LEU A 179 19.96 0.80 4.48
N TYR A 180 19.69 2.06 4.15
CA TYR A 180 20.18 2.69 2.94
C TYR A 180 21.28 3.69 3.30
N SER A 181 22.51 3.40 2.92
CA SER A 181 23.67 4.23 3.21
C SER A 181 24.66 4.19 2.04
N ASP A 182 25.26 5.33 1.72
CA ASP A 182 26.31 5.44 0.68
C ASP A 182 25.93 4.81 -0.67
N GLY A 183 24.66 4.97 -1.07
CA GLY A 183 24.15 4.42 -2.32
C GLY A 183 23.95 2.90 -2.32
N ALA A 184 24.00 2.23 -1.16
CA ALA A 184 23.79 0.80 -1.01
C ALA A 184 22.63 0.48 -0.07
N LEU A 185 21.84 -0.53 -0.43
CA LEU A 185 20.73 -1.04 0.38
C LEU A 185 21.14 -2.35 1.06
N HIS A 186 20.94 -2.43 2.36
CA HIS A 186 21.26 -3.58 3.19
C HIS A 186 20.03 -4.04 3.96
N LEU A 187 19.91 -5.35 4.15
CA LEU A 187 18.93 -5.97 5.01
C LEU A 187 19.65 -6.79 6.08
N SER A 188 19.44 -6.43 7.34
CA SER A 188 19.76 -7.30 8.46
C SER A 188 18.52 -8.08 8.86
N ARG A 189 18.70 -9.38 9.13
CA ARG A 189 17.62 -10.26 9.55
C ARG A 189 18.08 -11.17 10.67
N GLU A 190 17.28 -11.20 11.72
CA GLU A 190 17.37 -12.21 12.75
C GLU A 190 16.41 -13.36 12.44
N GLY A 191 16.93 -14.59 12.46
CA GLY A 191 16.13 -15.78 12.25
C GLY A 191 16.51 -16.90 13.21
N ILE A 192 15.60 -17.86 13.33
CA ILE A 192 15.81 -19.11 14.06
C ILE A 192 15.64 -20.28 13.10
N VAL A 193 16.54 -21.27 13.18
CA VAL A 193 16.41 -22.55 12.46
C VAL A 193 16.62 -23.67 13.46
N GLY A 194 15.57 -24.46 13.72
CA GLY A 194 15.55 -25.40 14.85
C GLY A 194 15.77 -24.67 16.18
N THR A 195 16.89 -24.95 16.86
CA THR A 195 17.26 -24.28 18.13
C THR A 195 18.31 -23.18 17.96
N ARG A 196 18.79 -22.93 16.74
CA ARG A 196 19.88 -21.98 16.47
C ARG A 196 19.30 -20.63 16.07
N ARG A 197 19.63 -19.60 16.84
CA ARG A 197 19.32 -18.19 16.54
C ARG A 197 20.54 -17.51 15.94
N GLY A 198 20.36 -16.72 14.90
CA GLY A 198 21.44 -16.01 14.23
C GLY A 198 20.98 -14.75 13.52
N ILE A 199 21.91 -13.83 13.31
CA ILE A 199 21.72 -12.60 12.53
C ILE A 199 22.47 -12.76 11.21
N SER A 200 21.78 -12.45 10.13
CA SER A 200 22.32 -12.41 8.77
C SER A 200 22.28 -10.97 8.25
N LEU A 201 23.23 -10.63 7.40
CA LEU A 201 23.30 -9.34 6.71
C LEU A 201 23.43 -9.62 5.21
N ALA A 202 22.52 -9.05 4.43
CA ALA A 202 22.50 -9.16 2.98
C ALA A 202 22.62 -7.78 2.34
N ARG A 203 23.35 -7.71 1.22
CA ARG A 203 23.43 -6.52 0.38
C ARG A 203 22.48 -6.68 -0.80
N LEU A 204 21.48 -5.81 -0.88
CA LEU A 204 20.40 -5.88 -1.86
C LEU A 204 20.76 -5.12 -3.15
N THR A 205 21.83 -5.57 -3.83
CA THR A 205 22.42 -4.83 -4.97
C THR A 205 21.54 -4.90 -6.22
N GLU A 206 21.01 -6.08 -6.56
CA GLU A 206 20.19 -6.27 -7.75
C GLU A 206 18.77 -5.72 -7.55
N GLU A 207 18.26 -5.84 -6.33
CA GLU A 207 17.01 -5.24 -5.89
C GLU A 207 17.09 -3.71 -6.01
N LEU A 208 18.16 -3.10 -5.51
CA LEU A 208 18.37 -1.66 -5.61
C LEU A 208 18.51 -1.19 -7.06
N LYS A 209 19.14 -1.96 -7.95
CA LYS A 209 19.19 -1.65 -9.39
C LYS A 209 17.78 -1.62 -10.00
N THR A 210 16.96 -2.61 -9.66
CA THR A 210 15.57 -2.68 -10.12
C THR A 210 14.74 -1.53 -9.57
N ILE A 211 14.88 -1.21 -8.28
CA ILE A 211 14.22 -0.05 -7.65
C ILE A 211 14.61 1.23 -8.38
N ASN A 212 15.91 1.46 -8.65
CA ASN A 212 16.34 2.64 -9.42
C ASN A 212 15.71 2.70 -10.81
N SER A 213 15.57 1.57 -11.51
CA SER A 213 14.91 1.51 -12.82
C SER A 213 13.44 1.91 -12.74
N VAL A 214 12.71 1.40 -11.73
CA VAL A 214 11.30 1.73 -11.49
C VAL A 214 11.14 3.22 -11.12
N LEU A 215 11.96 3.74 -10.20
CA LEU A 215 11.91 5.15 -9.80
C LEU A 215 12.25 6.10 -10.96
N SER A 216 13.18 5.69 -11.83
CA SER A 216 13.50 6.42 -13.07
C SER A 216 12.30 6.44 -14.03
N THR A 217 11.60 5.32 -14.17
CA THR A 217 10.37 5.22 -14.96
C THR A 217 9.30 6.17 -14.42
N TRP A 218 9.10 6.18 -13.09
CA TRP A 218 8.14 7.09 -12.46
C TRP A 218 8.50 8.55 -12.73
N ALA A 219 9.76 8.94 -12.59
CA ALA A 219 10.21 10.30 -12.82
C ALA A 219 10.02 10.74 -14.29
N GLN A 220 10.32 9.86 -15.25
CA GLN A 220 10.14 10.14 -16.68
C GLN A 220 8.66 10.32 -17.04
N LEU A 221 7.78 9.45 -16.53
CA LEU A 221 6.34 9.58 -16.74
C LEU A 221 5.81 10.87 -16.12
N ASP A 222 6.15 11.15 -14.86
CA ASP A 222 5.73 12.36 -14.16
C ASP A 222 6.18 13.63 -14.93
N ALA A 223 7.40 13.64 -15.46
CA ALA A 223 7.90 14.74 -16.28
C ALA A 223 7.09 14.91 -17.57
N SER A 224 6.80 13.82 -18.29
CA SER A 224 6.01 13.86 -19.53
C SER A 224 4.58 14.36 -19.32
N PHE A 225 3.95 14.00 -18.19
CA PHE A 225 2.65 14.53 -17.80
C PHE A 225 2.74 16.01 -17.44
N SER A 226 3.79 16.41 -16.73
CA SER A 226 4.01 17.81 -16.35
C SER A 226 4.21 18.71 -17.57
N GLU A 227 4.97 18.26 -18.58
CA GLU A 227 5.15 18.98 -19.86
C GLU A 227 3.82 19.21 -20.60
N SER A 228 2.87 18.30 -20.45
CA SER A 228 1.53 18.40 -21.03
C SER A 228 0.49 19.03 -20.08
N SER A 229 0.94 19.65 -18.99
CA SER A 229 0.07 20.28 -17.96
C SER A 229 -0.96 19.33 -17.35
N ARG A 230 -0.64 18.03 -17.28
CA ARG A 230 -1.48 17.01 -16.68
C ARG A 230 -1.06 16.78 -15.22
N PRO A 231 -2.02 16.79 -14.26
CA PRO A 231 -1.70 16.60 -12.86
C PRO A 231 -1.19 15.18 -12.58
N THR A 232 -0.09 15.07 -11.83
CA THR A 232 0.53 13.81 -11.39
C THR A 232 0.41 13.58 -9.89
N ALA A 233 -0.03 14.60 -9.13
CA ALA A 233 -0.27 14.48 -7.70
C ALA A 233 -1.40 13.47 -7.44
N GLY A 234 -1.10 12.42 -6.67
CA GLY A 234 -2.05 11.33 -6.40
C GLY A 234 -2.30 10.39 -7.57
N LEU A 235 -1.51 10.46 -8.66
CA LEU A 235 -1.58 9.49 -9.75
C LEU A 235 -0.89 8.19 -9.33
N VAL A 236 -1.68 7.12 -9.23
CA VAL A 236 -1.25 5.83 -8.67
C VAL A 236 -0.91 4.78 -9.72
N GLY A 237 -1.49 4.87 -10.91
CA GLY A 237 -1.30 3.92 -11.99
C GLY A 237 -1.79 4.48 -13.32
N PHE A 238 -1.24 3.97 -14.42
CA PHE A 238 -1.58 4.42 -15.76
C PHE A 238 -1.54 3.23 -16.74
N LEU A 239 -2.70 2.87 -17.28
CA LEU A 239 -2.84 1.82 -18.28
C LEU A 239 -2.91 2.46 -19.67
N SER A 240 -1.93 2.18 -20.53
CA SER A 240 -1.86 2.77 -21.86
C SER A 240 -1.39 1.78 -22.94
N ASP A 241 -0.22 1.99 -23.53
CA ASP A 241 0.26 1.20 -24.65
C ASP A 241 0.90 -0.12 -24.20
N ALA A 242 1.58 -0.16 -23.05
CA ALA A 242 2.31 -1.35 -22.64
C ALA A 242 1.39 -2.55 -22.38
N SER A 243 1.73 -3.70 -22.98
CA SER A 243 1.07 -4.99 -22.74
C SER A 243 2.04 -6.15 -22.88
N SER A 244 1.76 -7.25 -22.20
CA SER A 244 2.50 -8.51 -22.34
C SER A 244 1.53 -9.63 -22.69
N GLY A 245 1.80 -10.29 -23.83
CA GLY A 245 0.88 -11.26 -24.43
C GLY A 245 -0.50 -10.65 -24.73
N ASP A 246 -1.50 -11.52 -24.88
CA ASP A 246 -2.88 -11.10 -25.19
C ASP A 246 -3.71 -10.76 -23.93
N VAL A 247 -3.15 -10.92 -22.74
CA VAL A 247 -3.90 -10.95 -21.47
C VAL A 247 -3.45 -9.88 -20.47
N THR A 248 -2.19 -9.41 -20.50
CA THR A 248 -1.70 -8.47 -19.47
C THR A 248 -1.62 -7.06 -20.01
N TRP A 249 -2.41 -6.14 -19.45
CA TRP A 249 -2.27 -4.70 -19.64
C TRP A 249 -1.33 -4.17 -18.56
N ILE A 250 -0.15 -3.72 -18.98
CA ILE A 250 0.90 -3.31 -18.07
C ILE A 250 0.60 -1.90 -17.56
N ASP A 251 0.71 -1.72 -16.25
CA ASP A 251 0.77 -0.40 -15.65
C ASP A 251 2.12 0.25 -15.98
N GLU A 252 2.09 1.42 -16.60
CA GLU A 252 3.28 2.16 -17.00
C GLU A 252 4.13 2.57 -15.78
N TYR A 253 3.50 2.74 -14.60
CA TYR A 253 4.20 2.92 -13.32
C TYR A 253 4.70 1.60 -12.71
N ARG A 254 4.48 0.45 -13.34
CA ARG A 254 4.98 -0.87 -12.93
C ARG A 254 4.51 -1.33 -11.54
N CYS A 255 3.41 -0.79 -11.03
CA CYS A 255 2.90 -1.14 -9.70
C CYS A 255 1.91 -2.30 -9.78
N VAL A 256 0.78 -2.09 -10.45
CA VAL A 256 -0.30 -3.10 -10.53
C VAL A 256 -0.79 -3.24 -11.95
N ASN A 257 -0.54 -4.38 -12.58
CA ASN A 257 -1.05 -4.67 -13.92
C ASN A 257 -2.54 -4.99 -13.91
N ALA A 258 -3.21 -4.78 -15.04
CA ALA A 258 -4.57 -5.22 -15.28
C ALA A 258 -4.63 -6.45 -16.18
N ILE A 259 -5.73 -7.19 -16.07
CA ILE A 259 -5.96 -8.43 -16.82
C ILE A 259 -7.05 -8.16 -17.85
N ALA A 260 -6.71 -8.33 -19.12
CA ALA A 260 -7.61 -8.23 -20.25
C ALA A 260 -8.13 -9.63 -20.64
N THR A 261 -9.44 -9.72 -20.88
CA THR A 261 -10.12 -10.96 -21.25
C THR A 261 -10.79 -10.76 -22.59
N LYS A 262 -10.55 -11.68 -23.54
CA LYS A 262 -11.11 -11.64 -24.91
C LYS A 262 -10.96 -10.26 -25.57
N ALA A 263 -9.77 -9.67 -25.43
CA ALA A 263 -9.48 -8.32 -25.88
C ALA A 263 -8.45 -8.35 -27.03
N ALA A 264 -8.59 -7.45 -27.99
CA ALA A 264 -7.60 -7.27 -29.05
C ALA A 264 -6.78 -6.01 -28.75
N LYS A 265 -5.44 -6.10 -28.83
CA LYS A 265 -4.58 -4.95 -28.56
C LYS A 265 -4.89 -3.81 -29.54
N ALA A 266 -5.00 -2.59 -29.02
CA ALA A 266 -5.18 -1.36 -29.78
C ALA A 266 -4.16 -0.32 -29.34
N LYS A 267 -4.03 0.77 -30.12
CA LYS A 267 -3.20 1.90 -29.71
C LYS A 267 -3.78 2.53 -28.44
N ASN A 268 -2.92 2.72 -27.44
CA ASN A 268 -3.18 3.22 -26.10
C ASN A 268 -4.21 2.41 -25.29
N GLY A 269 -4.51 1.17 -25.68
CA GLY A 269 -5.48 0.36 -24.95
C GLY A 269 -5.86 -0.95 -25.63
N PHE A 270 -7.15 -1.31 -25.54
CA PHE A 270 -7.69 -2.57 -26.04
C PHE A 270 -9.07 -2.37 -26.66
N ASN A 271 -9.39 -3.22 -27.64
CA ASN A 271 -10.71 -3.34 -28.25
C ASN A 271 -11.45 -4.54 -27.67
N PHE A 272 -12.73 -4.34 -27.36
CA PHE A 272 -13.61 -5.33 -26.75
C PHE A 272 -14.80 -5.58 -27.69
N THR A 273 -14.88 -6.76 -28.29
CA THR A 273 -15.86 -7.06 -29.36
C THR A 273 -16.82 -8.19 -29.01
N GLY A 274 -16.63 -8.86 -27.87
CA GLY A 274 -17.34 -10.10 -27.53
C GLY A 274 -18.11 -10.04 -26.21
N PRO A 275 -19.05 -10.97 -25.98
CA PRO A 275 -19.61 -11.16 -24.65
C PRO A 275 -18.49 -11.53 -23.66
N GLU A 276 -18.54 -10.91 -22.48
CA GLU A 276 -17.55 -11.07 -21.40
C GLU A 276 -16.14 -10.56 -21.76
N SER A 277 -15.97 -9.81 -22.85
CA SER A 277 -14.71 -9.10 -23.10
C SER A 277 -14.61 -7.86 -22.22
N GLY A 278 -13.43 -7.60 -21.68
CA GLY A 278 -13.19 -6.45 -20.82
C GLY A 278 -11.83 -6.53 -20.14
N THR A 279 -11.58 -5.57 -19.25
CA THR A 279 -10.38 -5.55 -18.42
C THR A 279 -10.79 -5.47 -16.96
N THR A 280 -10.09 -6.21 -16.11
CA THR A 280 -10.19 -6.14 -14.65
C THR A 280 -8.87 -5.62 -14.09
N TRP A 281 -8.92 -4.58 -13.26
CA TRP A 281 -7.74 -4.02 -12.61
C TRP A 281 -7.82 -4.32 -11.12
N PRO A 282 -7.03 -5.29 -10.60
CA PRO A 282 -7.15 -5.72 -9.21
C PRO A 282 -6.59 -4.66 -8.25
N VAL A 283 -7.45 -3.74 -7.82
CA VAL A 283 -7.06 -2.64 -6.93
C VAL A 283 -7.05 -3.05 -5.45
N ASN A 284 -8.00 -3.90 -5.01
CA ASN A 284 -8.08 -4.37 -3.62
C ASN A 284 -8.80 -5.74 -3.54
N GLY A 285 -8.06 -6.78 -3.15
CA GLY A 285 -8.56 -8.16 -2.97
C GLY A 285 -8.31 -8.71 -1.56
N ARG A 286 -9.15 -9.66 -1.13
CA ARG A 286 -9.01 -10.36 0.17
C ARG A 286 -7.81 -11.33 0.21
N GLU A 287 -7.45 -11.89 -0.94
CA GLU A 287 -6.56 -13.06 -0.99
C GLU A 287 -5.08 -12.64 -1.15
N ASP A 288 -4.73 -11.72 -2.06
CA ASP A 288 -3.29 -11.53 -2.39
C ASP A 288 -2.79 -10.08 -2.59
N ASN A 289 -3.65 -9.05 -2.65
CA ASN A 289 -3.17 -7.69 -2.99
C ASN A 289 -4.11 -6.58 -2.49
N ASN A 290 -3.71 -5.86 -1.45
CA ASN A 290 -4.37 -4.62 -1.00
C ASN A 290 -3.52 -3.36 -1.30
N GLN A 291 -2.72 -3.38 -2.38
CA GLN A 291 -1.79 -2.28 -2.70
C GLN A 291 -2.53 -0.95 -2.91
N TYR A 292 -3.78 -0.97 -3.39
CA TYR A 292 -4.60 0.23 -3.57
C TYR A 292 -5.77 0.31 -2.57
N GLY A 293 -5.51 0.05 -1.28
CA GLY A 293 -6.54 0.17 -0.24
C GLY A 293 -7.18 1.57 -0.12
N PHE A 294 -6.55 2.61 -0.68
CA PHE A 294 -7.12 3.97 -0.75
C PHE A 294 -8.45 4.04 -1.52
N VAL A 295 -8.70 3.10 -2.47
CA VAL A 295 -9.94 3.07 -3.27
C VAL A 295 -11.20 2.88 -2.44
N ASN A 296 -11.06 2.41 -1.19
CA ASN A 296 -12.16 2.32 -0.22
C ASN A 296 -12.62 3.70 0.29
N TYR A 297 -11.76 4.72 0.17
CA TYR A 297 -11.99 6.05 0.74
C TYR A 297 -12.29 7.09 -0.32
N ASP A 298 -11.40 7.23 -1.30
CA ASP A 298 -11.52 8.22 -2.37
C ASP A 298 -10.66 7.79 -3.57
N PHE A 299 -11.20 7.95 -4.78
CA PHE A 299 -10.47 7.66 -6.01
C PHE A 299 -11.08 8.40 -7.20
N THR A 300 -10.25 8.60 -8.22
CA THR A 300 -10.69 9.06 -9.55
C THR A 300 -10.18 8.09 -10.59
N ILE A 301 -11.05 7.65 -11.49
CA ILE A 301 -10.71 6.83 -12.65
C ILE A 301 -11.03 7.61 -13.93
N VAL A 302 -10.07 7.65 -14.85
CA VAL A 302 -10.19 8.37 -16.13
C VAL A 302 -9.91 7.39 -17.26
N ALA A 303 -10.77 7.36 -18.27
CA ALA A 303 -10.57 6.54 -19.46
C ALA A 303 -11.11 7.26 -20.70
N THR A 304 -10.49 7.01 -21.84
CA THR A 304 -11.06 7.35 -23.15
C THR A 304 -11.77 6.12 -23.70
N VAL A 305 -13.05 6.24 -24.02
CA VAL A 305 -13.87 5.13 -24.53
C VAL A 305 -14.42 5.48 -25.91
N ILE A 306 -14.20 4.59 -26.87
CA ILE A 306 -14.76 4.69 -28.22
C ILE A 306 -15.77 3.56 -28.38
N VAL A 307 -17.03 3.92 -28.65
CA VAL A 307 -18.10 2.95 -28.88
C VAL A 307 -18.25 2.73 -30.39
N HIS A 308 -17.84 1.55 -30.85
CA HIS A 308 -17.89 1.19 -32.28
C HIS A 308 -19.30 0.81 -32.75
N GLU A 309 -20.09 0.20 -31.88
CA GLU A 309 -21.44 -0.28 -32.21
C GLU A 309 -22.44 0.17 -31.16
N VAL A 310 -23.64 0.53 -31.62
CA VAL A 310 -24.73 0.92 -30.71
C VAL A 310 -25.27 -0.33 -30.00
N PRO A 311 -25.27 -0.38 -28.66
CA PRO A 311 -25.61 -1.60 -27.96
C PRO A 311 -27.13 -1.83 -27.97
N LYS A 312 -27.52 -3.10 -28.06
CA LYS A 312 -28.93 -3.53 -28.01
C LYS A 312 -29.54 -3.43 -26.62
N LYS A 313 -28.70 -3.39 -25.57
CA LYS A 313 -29.06 -3.30 -24.15
C LYS A 313 -28.10 -2.32 -23.47
N SER A 314 -28.37 -1.95 -22.22
CA SER A 314 -27.38 -1.18 -21.44
C SER A 314 -26.10 -2.00 -21.29
N THR A 315 -24.96 -1.41 -21.67
CA THR A 315 -23.64 -2.03 -21.63
C THR A 315 -22.74 -1.29 -20.65
N PHE A 316 -22.06 -2.04 -19.78
CA PHE A 316 -21.06 -1.51 -18.85
C PHE A 316 -19.85 -1.00 -19.63
N LEU A 317 -19.37 0.21 -19.28
CA LEU A 317 -18.15 0.78 -19.86
C LEU A 317 -17.01 0.82 -18.84
N LEU A 318 -17.28 1.33 -17.63
CA LEU A 318 -16.27 1.57 -16.61
C LEU A 318 -16.92 1.61 -15.23
N GLY A 319 -16.23 1.18 -14.19
CA GLY A 319 -16.73 1.28 -12.83
C GLY A 319 -15.86 0.55 -11.82
N ALA A 320 -16.29 0.58 -10.57
CA ALA A 320 -15.68 -0.16 -9.47
C ALA A 320 -16.70 -1.15 -8.90
N GLY A 321 -16.38 -2.44 -9.00
CA GLY A 321 -17.25 -3.53 -8.53
C GLY A 321 -16.94 -3.92 -7.10
N LEU A 322 -17.97 -4.31 -6.34
CA LEU A 322 -17.80 -5.04 -5.08
C LEU A 322 -17.77 -6.54 -5.39
N GLY A 323 -16.68 -7.23 -5.12
CA GLY A 323 -16.44 -8.57 -5.64
C GLY A 323 -17.35 -9.69 -5.10
N ASP A 324 -18.31 -9.44 -4.22
CA ASP A 324 -19.22 -10.47 -3.70
C ASP A 324 -20.43 -10.64 -4.64
N GLY A 325 -20.21 -11.33 -5.76
CA GLY A 325 -21.27 -11.75 -6.68
C GLY A 325 -21.76 -10.68 -7.67
N ALA A 326 -22.46 -11.13 -8.71
CA ALA A 326 -22.95 -10.28 -9.78
C ALA A 326 -23.93 -9.21 -9.24
N GLY A 327 -23.51 -7.94 -9.24
CA GLY A 327 -24.43 -6.80 -9.21
C GLY A 327 -24.21 -5.72 -8.16
N LYS A 328 -23.32 -5.88 -7.18
CA LYS A 328 -23.01 -4.78 -6.24
C LYS A 328 -21.89 -3.91 -6.83
N LYS A 329 -22.23 -2.71 -7.29
CA LYS A 329 -21.30 -1.75 -7.88
C LYS A 329 -21.36 -0.44 -7.12
N ILE A 330 -20.20 0.14 -6.84
CA ILE A 330 -20.11 1.40 -6.09
C ILE A 330 -20.39 2.57 -7.02
N ILE A 331 -19.71 2.51 -8.17
CA ILE A 331 -19.89 3.43 -9.27
C ILE A 331 -19.86 2.62 -10.57
N GLU A 332 -20.80 2.92 -11.45
CA GLU A 332 -20.90 2.33 -12.78
C GLU A 332 -21.21 3.42 -13.80
N LEU A 333 -20.45 3.39 -14.88
CA LEU A 333 -20.73 4.09 -16.11
C LEU A 333 -21.20 3.07 -17.15
N SER A 334 -22.41 3.28 -17.66
CA SER A 334 -23.02 2.43 -18.68
C SER A 334 -23.52 3.26 -19.86
N TYR A 335 -23.59 2.61 -21.02
CA TYR A 335 -24.06 3.21 -22.26
C TYR A 335 -25.25 2.43 -22.80
N SER A 336 -26.32 3.15 -23.16
CA SER A 336 -27.58 2.56 -23.59
C SER A 336 -28.29 3.44 -24.62
N MET A 337 -29.28 2.87 -25.29
CA MET A 337 -30.24 3.63 -26.11
C MET A 337 -31.55 3.76 -25.33
N ASN A 338 -32.07 4.98 -25.22
CA ASN A 338 -33.37 5.19 -24.58
C ASN A 338 -34.54 4.80 -25.50
N LYS A 339 -35.76 4.75 -24.95
CA LYS A 339 -36.98 4.41 -25.69
C LYS A 339 -37.28 5.34 -26.88
N GLY A 340 -36.67 6.54 -26.91
CA GLY A 340 -36.80 7.52 -28.00
C GLY A 340 -35.65 7.47 -29.01
N GLY A 341 -34.81 6.43 -29.00
CA GLY A 341 -33.70 6.25 -29.94
C GLY A 341 -32.47 7.12 -29.68
N ARG A 342 -32.42 7.86 -28.56
CA ARG A 342 -31.25 8.67 -28.20
C ARG A 342 -30.23 7.86 -27.43
N GLN A 343 -28.96 8.14 -27.71
CA GLN A 343 -27.81 7.60 -26.98
C GLN A 343 -27.75 8.22 -25.57
N CYS A 344 -27.57 7.38 -24.56
CA CYS A 344 -27.56 7.81 -23.16
C CYS A 344 -26.38 7.19 -22.42
N LEU A 345 -25.54 8.04 -21.84
CA LEU A 345 -24.53 7.67 -20.87
C LEU A 345 -25.13 7.81 -19.47
N THR A 346 -25.10 6.74 -18.69
CA THR A 346 -25.70 6.70 -17.35
C THR A 346 -24.63 6.41 -16.32
N ALA A 347 -24.47 7.31 -15.35
CA ALA A 347 -23.66 7.09 -14.16
C ALA A 347 -24.57 6.71 -13.00
N GLN A 348 -24.31 5.57 -12.38
CA GLN A 348 -25.00 5.13 -11.17
C GLN A 348 -24.00 5.06 -10.01
N ARG A 349 -24.40 5.62 -8.87
CA ARG A 349 -23.66 5.51 -7.62
C ARG A 349 -24.58 4.90 -6.57
N GLN A 350 -24.13 3.83 -5.93
CA GLN A 350 -24.85 3.27 -4.80
C GLN A 350 -24.38 4.00 -3.52
N GLN A 351 -25.28 4.74 -2.86
CA GLN A 351 -24.97 5.37 -1.57
C GLN A 351 -24.89 4.29 -0.48
N ARG A 352 -23.82 4.31 0.31
CA ARG A 352 -23.74 3.57 1.58
C ARG A 352 -24.22 4.47 2.72
N THR A 353 -25.01 3.89 3.63
CA THR A 353 -25.06 4.31 5.03
C THR A 353 -23.68 4.08 5.66
N PRO A 354 -23.20 4.95 6.57
CA PRO A 354 -21.94 4.71 7.26
C PRO A 354 -22.07 3.41 8.05
N LEU A 355 -21.27 2.39 7.72
CA LEU A 355 -21.12 1.25 8.62
C LEU A 355 -20.42 1.77 9.88
N GLY A 356 -21.16 1.86 10.98
CA GLY A 356 -20.57 1.92 12.29
C GLY A 356 -19.74 0.66 12.53
N SER A 357 -18.48 0.83 12.90
CA SER A 357 -17.66 -0.10 13.69
C SER A 357 -18.06 -1.58 13.56
N ARG A 358 -17.79 -2.19 12.39
CA ARG A 358 -17.71 -3.64 12.19
C ARG A 358 -17.07 -3.91 10.83
N GLY A 359 -15.87 -4.48 10.88
CA GLY A 359 -15.01 -4.77 9.74
C GLY A 359 -15.58 -5.80 8.76
N GLU A 360 -16.55 -5.40 7.94
CA GLU A 360 -16.89 -6.12 6.72
C GLU A 360 -16.15 -5.50 5.52
N SER A 361 -14.95 -6.02 5.26
CA SER A 361 -14.19 -5.73 4.05
C SER A 361 -14.98 -6.12 2.82
N THR A 362 -15.16 -5.14 1.95
CA THR A 362 -15.85 -5.28 0.67
C THR A 362 -14.79 -5.57 -0.39
N ARG A 363 -15.04 -6.58 -1.22
CA ARG A 363 -14.13 -7.10 -2.27
C ARG A 363 -14.07 -6.08 -3.43
N TRP A 364 -12.98 -5.90 -4.18
CA TRP A 364 -12.97 -4.97 -5.34
C TRP A 364 -12.39 -5.59 -6.61
N ARG A 365 -12.99 -5.29 -7.75
CA ARG A 365 -12.52 -5.67 -9.09
C ARG A 365 -12.62 -4.49 -10.05
#